data_AF-A0A2A4N1Z6-F1
#
_entry.id   AF-A0A2A4N1Z6-F1
#
_cell.length_a   1.000
_cell.length_b   1.000
_cell.length_c   1.000
_cell.angle_alpha   90.00
_cell.angle_beta   90.00
_cell.angle_gamma   90.00
#
_symmetry.space_group_name_H-M   'P 1'
#
loop_
_entity.id
_entity.type
_entity.pdbx_description
1 polymer ?
#
loop_
_entity_poly.entity_id
_entity_poly.type
_entity_poly.pdbx_seq_one_letter_code
_entity_poly.pdbx_strand_id
1 'polypeptide(L)'
;SLGLPDGSRDFDEDKTLILEGNMEELNGVDFNKGCYVGQEVTARMKHRAILKKRLLPVTVDGPLPARGTEIMDKDGKKIGDIRSGRGKRAIGYFRLAKMTFNQPYQCAEATVTPWQPDWYPVTNE
;
A
#
# COMPACT_ATOMS: atom_id res chain seq x y z
N SER A 1 10.15 -12.38 0.81
CA SER A 1 8.91 -11.88 1.43
C SER A 1 7.96 -11.62 0.30
N LEU A 2 6.70 -12.04 0.42
CA LEU A 2 5.71 -11.93 -0.66
C LEU A 2 5.06 -10.54 -0.73
N GLY A 3 5.38 -9.64 0.21
CA GLY A 3 4.85 -8.27 0.21
C GLY A 3 3.38 -8.14 0.60
N LEU A 4 2.83 -9.17 1.27
CA LEU A 4 1.44 -9.20 1.71
C LEU A 4 1.21 -8.26 2.90
N PRO A 5 0.13 -7.47 2.92
CA PRO A 5 -0.26 -6.68 4.07
C PRO A 5 -0.78 -7.57 5.21
N ASP A 6 -0.47 -7.19 6.45
CA ASP A 6 -0.77 -7.89 7.69
C ASP A 6 -1.85 -7.12 8.47
N GLY A 7 -3.12 -7.37 8.11
CA GLY A 7 -4.32 -6.99 8.88
C GLY A 7 -4.23 -5.67 9.65
N SER A 8 -4.48 -5.69 10.96
CA SER A 8 -4.48 -4.49 11.83
C SER A 8 -3.13 -3.79 11.97
N ARG A 9 -2.03 -4.43 11.55
CA ARG A 9 -0.70 -3.80 11.57
C ARG A 9 -0.52 -2.85 10.40
N ASP A 10 -1.12 -3.17 9.26
CA ASP A 10 -1.01 -2.34 8.05
C ASP A 10 -2.24 -1.49 7.74
N PHE A 11 -3.41 -1.96 8.16
CA PHE A 11 -4.65 -1.23 8.03
C PHE A 11 -4.86 -0.32 9.24
N ASP A 12 -5.18 0.94 8.97
CA ASP A 12 -5.74 1.81 9.99
C ASP A 12 -7.25 1.54 10.04
N GLU A 13 -7.73 1.25 11.25
CA GLU A 13 -9.15 1.08 11.53
C GLU A 13 -9.95 2.29 11.03
N ASP A 14 -11.09 2.01 10.38
CA ASP A 14 -12.01 2.98 9.79
C ASP A 14 -11.40 3.95 8.75
N LYS A 15 -10.16 3.72 8.30
CA LYS A 15 -9.46 4.63 7.37
C LYS A 15 -8.94 3.92 6.13
N THR A 16 -8.30 2.76 6.28
CA THR A 16 -7.78 2.01 5.14
C THR A 16 -8.89 1.21 4.50
N LEU A 17 -9.16 1.47 3.22
CA LEU A 17 -10.20 0.77 2.48
C LEU A 17 -9.65 -0.56 1.96
N ILE A 18 -10.48 -1.61 1.91
CA ILE A 18 -10.01 -2.97 1.61
C ILE A 18 -9.33 -3.10 0.23
N LEU A 19 -9.78 -2.31 -0.76
CA LEU A 19 -9.15 -2.30 -2.09
C LEU A 19 -7.80 -1.57 -2.09
N GLU A 20 -7.57 -0.62 -1.18
CA GLU A 20 -6.25 -0.01 -0.99
C GLU A 20 -5.26 -1.02 -0.38
N GLY A 21 -5.76 -2.07 0.28
CA GLY A 21 -4.97 -3.20 0.75
C GLY A 21 -4.79 -4.32 -0.28
N ASN A 22 -5.17 -4.11 -1.54
CA ASN A 22 -5.08 -5.10 -2.62
C ASN A 22 -5.94 -6.37 -2.38
N MET A 23 -7.03 -6.26 -1.62
CA MET A 23 -7.89 -7.42 -1.33
C MET A 23 -8.61 -7.95 -2.57
N GLU A 24 -8.71 -7.19 -3.66
CA GLU A 24 -9.18 -7.75 -4.92
C GLU A 24 -8.14 -8.69 -5.53
N GLU A 25 -6.89 -8.25 -5.64
CA GLU A 25 -5.83 -9.04 -6.26
C GLU A 25 -5.36 -10.21 -5.39
N LEU A 26 -5.57 -10.09 -4.08
CA LEU A 26 -5.30 -11.15 -3.11
C LEU A 26 -6.52 -12.06 -2.86
N ASN A 27 -7.60 -11.95 -3.65
CA ASN A 27 -8.82 -12.75 -3.50
C ASN A 27 -9.47 -12.65 -2.11
N GLY A 28 -9.30 -11.52 -1.42
CA GLY A 28 -9.90 -11.20 -0.13
C GLY A 28 -11.31 -10.60 -0.23
N VAL A 29 -11.78 -10.25 -1.43
CA VAL A 29 -13.17 -9.84 -1.68
C VAL A 29 -13.74 -10.57 -2.89
N ASP A 30 -14.96 -11.06 -2.73
CA ASP A 30 -15.77 -11.57 -3.82
C ASP A 30 -16.86 -10.55 -4.15
N PHE A 31 -17.00 -10.22 -5.44
CA PHE A 31 -18.01 -9.29 -5.94
C PHE A 31 -19.29 -10.00 -6.40
N ASN A 32 -19.28 -11.33 -6.47
CA ASN A 32 -20.41 -12.17 -6.89
C ASN A 32 -21.12 -12.85 -5.70
N LYS A 33 -20.61 -12.69 -4.47
CA LYS A 33 -21.27 -13.19 -3.25
C LYS A 33 -22.48 -12.35 -2.85
N GLY A 34 -23.30 -12.92 -1.96
CA GLY A 34 -24.40 -12.21 -1.29
C GLY A 34 -23.93 -11.06 -0.38
N CYS A 35 -24.90 -10.36 0.22
CA CYS A 35 -24.65 -9.12 0.94
C CYS A 35 -23.70 -9.27 2.15
N TYR A 36 -22.77 -8.32 2.30
CA TYR A 36 -21.90 -8.21 3.48
C TYR A 36 -21.71 -6.75 3.91
N VAL A 37 -21.31 -6.54 5.17
CA VAL A 37 -21.11 -5.19 5.74
C VAL A 37 -20.01 -4.45 4.99
N GLY A 38 -20.29 -3.22 4.54
CA GLY A 38 -19.33 -2.40 3.79
C GLY A 38 -19.26 -2.70 2.28
N GLN A 39 -20.11 -3.59 1.75
CA GLN A 39 -20.13 -3.92 0.33
C GLN A 39 -20.41 -2.71 -0.57
N GLU A 40 -21.33 -1.81 -0.20
CA GLU A 40 -21.68 -0.65 -1.04
C GLU A 40 -20.46 0.25 -1.30
N VAL A 41 -19.68 0.53 -0.25
CA VAL A 41 -18.46 1.35 -0.36
C VAL A 41 -17.45 0.64 -1.25
N THR A 42 -17.25 -0.66 -1.03
CA THR A 42 -16.29 -1.47 -1.80
C THR A 42 -16.66 -1.58 -3.27
N ALA A 43 -17.93 -1.86 -3.57
CA ALA A 43 -18.44 -1.94 -4.94
C ALA A 43 -18.36 -0.57 -5.65
N ARG A 44 -18.70 0.52 -4.94
CA ARG A 44 -18.55 1.88 -5.48
C ARG A 44 -17.09 2.19 -5.81
N MET A 45 -16.16 1.79 -4.96
CA MET A 45 -14.73 1.97 -5.23
C MET A 45 -14.32 1.22 -6.50
N LYS A 46 -14.66 -0.07 -6.62
CA LYS A 46 -14.32 -0.87 -7.80
C LYS A 46 -14.86 -0.29 -9.11
N HIS A 47 -16.14 0.08 -9.13
CA HIS A 47 -16.82 0.43 -10.39
C HIS A 47 -16.75 1.91 -10.77
N ARG A 48 -16.48 2.81 -9.81
CA ARG A 48 -16.60 4.26 -10.03
C ARG A 48 -15.41 5.06 -9.55
N ALA A 49 -14.50 4.50 -8.75
CA ALA A 49 -13.38 5.25 -8.19
C ALA A 49 -12.05 4.78 -8.78
N ILE A 50 -11.21 5.75 -9.14
CA ILE A 50 -9.80 5.49 -9.38
C ILE A 50 -9.16 5.20 -8.02
N LEU A 51 -8.56 4.03 -7.86
CA LEU A 51 -7.83 3.67 -6.66
C LEU A 51 -6.54 4.52 -6.58
N LYS A 52 -6.51 5.49 -5.67
CA LYS A 52 -5.41 6.49 -5.60
C LYS A 52 -4.29 6.09 -4.65
N LYS A 53 -4.57 5.20 -3.70
CA LYS A 53 -3.63 4.79 -2.66
C LYS A 53 -3.58 3.28 -2.54
N ARG A 54 -2.41 2.72 -2.24
CA ARG A 54 -2.24 1.28 -1.98
C ARG A 54 -1.20 1.01 -0.90
N LEU A 55 -1.39 -0.09 -0.18
CA LEU A 55 -0.36 -0.75 0.62
C LEU A 55 0.58 -1.50 -0.33
N LEU A 56 1.87 -1.20 -0.27
CA LEU A 56 2.89 -1.75 -1.15
C LEU A 56 4.14 -2.12 -0.35
N PRO A 57 4.82 -3.22 -0.73
CA PRO A 57 6.03 -3.60 -0.05
C PRO A 57 7.22 -2.73 -0.46
N VAL A 58 8.10 -2.47 0.49
CA VAL A 58 9.34 -1.71 0.29
C VAL A 58 10.54 -2.48 0.82
N THR A 59 11.69 -2.30 0.20
CA THR A 59 12.98 -2.57 0.83
C THR A 59 13.45 -1.35 1.60
N VAL A 60 14.16 -1.58 2.70
CA VAL A 60 14.69 -0.51 3.57
C VAL A 60 16.21 -0.59 3.57
N ASP A 61 16.86 0.53 3.27
CA ASP A 61 18.28 0.76 3.50
C ASP A 61 18.48 1.78 4.62
N GLY A 62 19.27 1.43 5.63
CA GLY A 62 19.34 2.15 6.91
C GLY A 62 18.44 1.57 8.02
N PRO A 63 18.20 2.33 9.10
CA PRO A 63 17.36 1.92 10.22
C PRO A 63 15.91 1.67 9.78
N LEU A 64 15.24 0.67 10.36
CA LEU A 64 13.83 0.42 10.05
C LEU A 64 12.96 1.59 10.58
N PRO A 65 12.24 2.33 9.71
CA PRO A 65 11.40 3.42 10.17
C PRO A 65 10.23 2.93 11.03
N ALA A 66 9.77 3.78 11.94
CA ALA A 66 8.60 3.49 12.76
C ALA A 66 7.30 3.58 11.93
N ARG A 67 6.21 2.99 12.44
CA ARG A 67 4.87 3.18 11.87
C ARG A 67 4.52 4.67 11.85
N GLY A 68 3.94 5.13 10.76
CA GLY A 68 3.57 6.52 10.51
C GLY A 68 4.71 7.42 10.04
N THR A 69 5.96 6.93 9.98
CA THR A 69 7.05 7.72 9.42
C THR A 69 6.76 8.04 7.95
N GLU A 70 6.85 9.32 7.60
CA GLU A 70 6.48 9.82 6.29
C GLU A 70 7.50 9.40 5.23
N ILE A 71 6.98 9.05 4.06
CA ILE A 71 7.78 8.76 2.87
C ILE A 71 7.70 10.00 1.98
N MET A 72 8.86 10.57 1.67
CA MET A 72 9.01 11.84 0.95
C MET A 72 9.63 11.62 -0.43
N ASP A 73 9.17 12.39 -1.42
CA ASP A 73 9.85 12.50 -2.71
C ASP A 73 11.11 13.38 -2.62
N LYS A 74 11.85 13.45 -3.72
CA LYS A 74 13.07 14.26 -3.85
C LYS A 74 12.86 15.76 -3.60
N ASP A 75 11.63 16.24 -3.75
CA ASP A 75 11.26 17.64 -3.57
C ASP A 75 10.75 17.90 -2.12
N GLY A 76 10.86 16.90 -1.24
CA GLY A 76 10.46 16.97 0.16
C GLY A 76 8.96 16.83 0.39
N LYS A 77 8.19 16.39 -0.61
CA LYS A 77 6.73 16.25 -0.50
C LYS A 77 6.34 14.85 -0.05
N LYS A 78 5.37 14.79 0.87
CA LYS A 78 4.79 13.53 1.35
C LYS A 78 4.06 12.77 0.23
N ILE A 79 4.52 11.55 -0.01
CA ILE A 79 3.92 10.59 -0.94
C ILE A 79 3.30 9.36 -0.25
N GLY A 80 3.58 9.14 1.03
CA GLY A 80 3.05 8.03 1.80
C GLY A 80 3.52 8.01 3.25
N ASP A 81 3.30 6.89 3.92
CA ASP A 81 3.82 6.59 5.26
C ASP A 81 4.10 5.09 5.46
N ILE A 82 5.01 4.76 6.39
CA ILE A 82 5.34 3.38 6.76
C ILE A 82 4.25 2.80 7.66
N ARG A 83 3.88 1.55 7.43
CA ARG A 83 2.82 0.86 8.18
C ARG A 83 3.37 -0.18 9.14
N SER A 84 4.15 -1.11 8.62
CA SER A 84 4.83 -2.13 9.41
C SER A 84 6.14 -2.52 8.75
N GLY A 85 7.01 -3.20 9.48
CA GLY A 85 8.23 -3.75 8.91
C GLY A 85 8.99 -4.70 9.83
N ARG A 86 9.96 -5.39 9.24
CA ARG A 86 10.88 -6.30 9.93
C ARG A 86 12.17 -6.44 9.13
N GLY A 87 13.31 -6.17 9.79
CA GLY A 87 14.61 -6.19 9.12
C GLY A 87 14.67 -5.16 7.99
N LYS A 88 15.09 -5.58 6.80
CA LYS A 88 15.21 -4.73 5.60
C LYS A 88 13.94 -4.65 4.73
N ARG A 89 12.77 -4.98 5.28
CA ARG A 89 11.50 -4.99 4.55
C ARG A 89 10.40 -4.34 5.35
N ALA A 90 9.52 -3.62 4.67
CA ALA A 90 8.37 -2.95 5.26
C ALA A 90 7.19 -2.91 4.29
N ILE A 91 6.05 -2.49 4.80
CA ILE A 91 4.88 -2.08 4.02
C ILE A 91 4.77 -0.56 4.13
N GLY A 92 4.66 0.10 2.99
CA GLY A 92 4.35 1.52 2.90
C GLY A 92 2.96 1.73 2.30
N TYR A 93 2.30 2.80 2.71
CA TYR A 93 1.01 3.23 2.18
C TYR A 93 1.21 4.43 1.26
N PHE A 94 1.10 4.22 -0.04
CA PHE A 94 1.53 5.19 -1.05
C PHE A 94 0.35 5.83 -1.77
N ARG A 95 0.54 7.08 -2.20
CA ARG A 95 -0.25 7.71 -3.27
C ARG A 95 0.33 7.29 -4.62
N LEU A 96 -0.41 6.50 -5.39
CA LEU A 96 0.09 5.88 -6.63
C LEU A 96 0.59 6.90 -7.65
N ALA A 97 -0.12 8.03 -7.82
CA ALA A 97 0.26 9.09 -8.76
C ALA A 97 1.54 9.86 -8.36
N LYS A 98 2.16 9.54 -7.23
CA LYS A 98 3.35 10.21 -6.69
C LYS A 98 4.52 9.26 -6.46
N MET A 99 4.37 8.00 -6.86
CA MET A 99 5.40 6.99 -6.66
C MET A 99 5.65 6.22 -7.94
N THR A 100 6.83 5.63 -8.03
CA THR A 100 7.27 4.77 -9.13
C THR A 100 7.99 3.58 -8.50
N PHE A 101 7.67 2.38 -8.97
CA PHE A 101 8.35 1.18 -8.49
C PHE A 101 9.85 1.26 -8.77
N ASN A 102 10.63 0.66 -7.87
CA ASN A 102 12.09 0.63 -7.86
C ASN A 102 12.77 2.00 -7.73
N GLN A 103 12.01 3.09 -7.57
CA GLN A 103 12.57 4.40 -7.26
C GLN A 103 12.77 4.54 -5.73
N PRO A 104 13.97 4.93 -5.25
CA PRO A 104 14.19 5.18 -3.84
C PRO A 104 13.51 6.48 -3.37
N TYR A 105 13.01 6.46 -2.14
CA TYR A 105 12.38 7.60 -1.46
C TYR A 105 12.93 7.77 -0.05
N GLN A 106 12.95 9.01 0.45
CA GLN A 106 13.45 9.31 1.79
C GLN A 106 12.40 8.95 2.84
N CYS A 107 12.84 8.33 3.94
CA CYS A 107 11.99 8.03 5.09
C CYS A 107 12.80 8.15 6.39
N ALA A 108 12.71 9.31 7.06
CA ALA A 108 13.58 9.67 8.20
C ALA A 108 15.08 9.51 7.86
N GLU A 109 15.80 8.62 8.56
CA GLU A 109 17.23 8.33 8.31
C GLU A 109 17.45 7.21 7.29
N ALA A 110 16.37 6.61 6.78
CA ALA A 110 16.40 5.48 5.86
C ALA A 110 15.98 5.87 4.44
N THR A 111 16.38 5.04 3.50
CA THR A 111 15.86 5.04 2.14
C THR A 111 14.92 3.85 1.96
N VAL A 112 13.73 4.09 1.41
CA VAL A 112 12.75 3.03 1.12
C VAL A 112 12.50 2.95 -0.37
N THR A 113 12.50 1.74 -0.91
CA THR A 113 12.29 1.49 -2.34
C THR A 113 11.09 0.55 -2.50
N PRO A 114 9.93 1.03 -3.00
CA PRO A 114 8.80 0.16 -3.31
C PRO A 114 9.16 -0.76 -4.47
N TRP A 115 8.80 -2.03 -4.36
CA TRP A 115 8.94 -3.00 -5.45
C TRP A 115 7.56 -3.52 -5.81
N GLN A 116 7.40 -3.95 -7.06
CA GLN A 116 6.16 -4.53 -7.56
C GLN A 116 6.15 -6.03 -7.26
N PRO A 117 5.26 -6.53 -6.40
CA PRO A 117 5.12 -7.98 -6.21
C PRO A 117 4.45 -8.66 -7.39
N ASP A 118 4.71 -9.97 -7.55
CA ASP A 118 4.21 -10.77 -8.68
C ASP A 118 2.67 -10.84 -8.76
N TRP A 119 1.99 -10.73 -7.61
CA TRP A 119 0.52 -10.68 -7.53
C TRP A 119 -0.03 -9.29 -7.85
N TYR A 120 0.80 -8.25 -7.91
CA TYR A 120 0.36 -6.90 -8.23
C TYR A 120 -0.06 -6.85 -9.70
N PRO A 121 -1.21 -6.24 -10.02
CA PRO A 121 -1.74 -6.28 -11.38
C PRO A 121 -0.77 -5.60 -12.34
N VAL A 122 -0.44 -6.28 -13.43
CA VAL A 122 0.26 -5.65 -14.55
C VAL A 122 -0.73 -4.66 -15.15
N THR A 123 -0.45 -3.37 -15.06
CA THR A 123 -1.19 -2.37 -15.82
C THR A 123 -0.92 -2.65 -17.30
N ASN A 124 -1.82 -3.38 -17.95
CA ASN A 124 -1.97 -3.31 -19.40
C ASN A 124 -2.59 -1.95 -19.69
N GLU A 125 -1.75 -1.04 -20.17
CA GLU A 125 -2.02 0.28 -20.81
C GLU A 125 -3.36 0.97 -20.52
#